data_AF-A0A6J7E0F5-F1
#
_entry.id   AF-A0A6J7E0F5-F1
#
_cell.length_a   1.000
_cell.length_b   1.000
_cell.length_c   1.000
_cell.angle_alpha   90.00
_cell.angle_beta   90.00
_cell.angle_gamma   90.00
#
_symmetry.space_group_name_H-M   'P 1'
#
loop_
_entity.id
_entity.type
_entity.pdbx_description
1 polymer ?
#
loop_
_entity_poly.entity_id
_entity_poly.type
_entity_poly.pdbx_seq_one_letter_code
_entity_poly.pdbx_strand_id
1 'polypeptide(L)'
;MLEGPDLDILEVATGPAVRAAVAAQQIDLAILDLQIGAMGAMAICLDLRHEESYGAAPHVPVLMLLDRRPDVFLARRSGAEGFVVKPLDPLRVRRAVRALLRGEGYEDDAWRPATVRVAAPTPQ
;
A
#
# COMPACT_ATOMS: atom_id res chain seq x y z
N MET A 1 1.29 -8.74 14.52
CA MET A 1 2.70 -9.03 14.25
C MET A 1 2.84 -9.50 12.82
N LEU A 2 3.63 -8.79 12.00
CA LEU A 2 4.13 -9.34 10.74
C LEU A 2 5.34 -10.25 10.97
N GLU A 3 5.83 -10.33 12.20
CA GLU A 3 6.96 -11.16 12.60
C GLU A 3 6.63 -12.65 12.44
N GLY A 4 7.51 -13.36 11.73
CA GLY A 4 7.50 -14.80 11.52
C GLY A 4 8.90 -15.28 11.16
N PRO A 5 9.21 -16.58 11.32
CA PRO A 5 10.56 -17.12 11.11
C PRO A 5 11.09 -16.95 9.67
N ASP A 6 10.20 -16.69 8.72
CA ASP A 6 10.50 -16.53 7.30
C ASP A 6 10.35 -15.06 6.82
N LEU A 7 10.29 -14.09 7.75
CA LEU A 7 10.11 -12.67 7.41
C LEU A 7 11.24 -11.81 7.96
N ASP A 8 12.05 -11.25 7.07
CA ASP A 8 13.03 -10.22 7.41
C ASP A 8 12.40 -8.84 7.25
N ILE A 9 12.38 -8.07 8.34
CA ILE A 9 11.81 -6.72 8.37
C ILE A 9 12.93 -5.69 8.41
N LEU A 10 12.98 -4.83 7.40
CA LEU A 10 13.81 -3.64 7.39
C LEU A 10 12.94 -2.39 7.61
N GLU A 11 13.21 -1.65 8.68
CA GLU A 11 12.53 -0.39 8.97
C GLU A 11 13.34 0.81 8.48
N VAL A 12 12.67 1.72 7.77
CA VAL A 12 13.24 2.98 7.30
C VAL A 12 12.24 4.11 7.52
N ALA A 13 12.75 5.31 7.83
CA ALA A 13 11.92 6.45 8.22
C ALA A 13 11.81 7.55 7.15
N THR A 14 12.51 7.43 6.01
CA THR A 14 12.54 8.46 4.96
C THR A 14 12.48 7.84 3.58
N GLY A 15 11.90 8.56 2.62
CA GLY A 15 11.85 8.12 1.24
C GLY A 15 13.23 7.83 0.60
N PRO A 16 14.27 8.67 0.80
CA PRO A 16 15.62 8.33 0.34
C PRO A 16 16.16 7.03 0.93
N ALA A 17 15.84 6.72 2.18
CA ALA A 17 16.23 5.45 2.80
C ALA A 17 15.48 4.24 2.19
N VAL A 18 14.23 4.41 1.77
CA VAL A 18 13.49 3.37 1.00
C VAL A 18 14.23 3.07 -0.32
N ARG A 19 14.61 4.11 -1.08
CA ARG A 19 15.34 3.92 -2.35
C ARG A 19 16.67 3.21 -2.13
N ALA A 20 17.43 3.65 -1.12
CA ALA A 20 18.71 3.02 -0.78
C ALA A 20 18.54 1.55 -0.39
N ALA A 21 17.49 1.21 0.36
CA ALA A 21 17.18 -0.17 0.74
C ALA A 21 16.86 -1.05 -0.48
N VAL A 22 15.99 -0.57 -1.38
CA VAL A 22 15.60 -1.29 -2.61
C VAL A 22 16.79 -1.48 -3.56
N ALA A 23 17.72 -0.52 -3.60
CA ALA A 23 18.94 -0.64 -4.41
C ALA A 23 19.99 -1.59 -3.79
N ALA A 24 20.04 -1.70 -2.47
CA ALA A 24 21.06 -2.47 -1.76
C ALA A 24 20.72 -3.98 -1.68
N GLN A 25 19.45 -4.34 -1.63
CA GLN A 25 19.01 -5.73 -1.48
C GLN A 25 17.64 -5.96 -2.13
N GLN A 26 17.29 -7.23 -2.36
CA GLN A 26 15.93 -7.56 -2.80
C GLN A 26 14.92 -7.27 -1.70
N ILE A 27 13.87 -6.54 -2.05
CA ILE A 27 12.71 -6.27 -1.22
C ILE A 27 11.49 -6.89 -1.90
N ASP A 28 10.85 -7.85 -1.24
CA ASP A 28 9.67 -8.53 -1.80
C ASP A 28 8.37 -7.72 -1.65
N LEU A 29 8.35 -6.79 -0.70
CA LEU A 29 7.21 -5.92 -0.41
C LEU A 29 7.66 -4.68 0.36
N ALA A 30 7.23 -3.50 -0.09
CA ALA A 30 7.34 -2.26 0.66
C ALA A 30 5.99 -1.90 1.32
N ILE A 31 5.97 -1.71 2.64
CA ILE A 31 4.79 -1.19 3.36
C ILE A 31 5.06 0.27 3.71
N LEU A 32 4.27 1.18 3.15
CA LEU A 32 4.51 2.63 3.23
C LEU A 32 3.37 3.33 3.97
N ASP A 33 3.70 4.04 5.05
CA ASP A 33 2.74 4.92 5.72
C ASP A 33 2.59 6.24 4.96
N LEU A 34 1.35 6.71 4.75
CA LEU A 34 1.09 7.99 4.09
C LEU A 34 1.79 9.18 4.79
N GLN A 35 1.97 9.10 6.11
CA GLN A 35 2.61 10.13 6.94
C GLN A 35 4.13 9.96 7.07
N ILE A 36 4.78 9.13 6.24
CA ILE A 36 6.24 9.00 6.23
C ILE A 36 6.89 10.34 5.84
N GLY A 37 7.87 10.78 6.65
CA GLY A 37 8.32 12.18 6.78
C GLY A 37 8.61 12.96 5.50
N ALA A 38 9.88 13.15 5.14
CA ALA A 38 10.32 14.12 4.12
C ALA A 38 9.78 13.85 2.69
N MET A 39 9.20 12.67 2.45
CA MET A 39 8.61 12.27 1.16
C MET A 39 7.49 11.27 1.45
N GLY A 40 6.22 11.66 1.31
CA GLY A 40 5.07 10.81 1.64
C GLY A 40 4.98 9.54 0.76
N ALA A 41 4.20 8.55 1.21
CA ALA A 41 4.11 7.24 0.53
C ALA A 41 3.82 7.32 -0.98
N MET A 42 2.95 8.25 -1.40
CA MET A 42 2.63 8.47 -2.81
C MET A 42 3.86 8.83 -3.64
N ALA A 43 4.68 9.74 -3.12
CA ALA A 43 5.89 10.19 -3.79
C ALA A 43 6.95 9.08 -3.84
N ILE A 44 7.10 8.31 -2.75
CA ILE A 44 7.96 7.12 -2.72
C ILE A 44 7.53 6.08 -3.77
N CYS A 45 6.23 5.80 -3.88
CA CYS A 45 5.74 4.82 -4.84
C CYS A 45 6.00 5.26 -6.29
N LEU A 46 5.68 6.52 -6.63
CA LEU A 46 5.98 7.08 -7.95
C LEU A 46 7.48 7.02 -8.27
N ASP A 47 8.31 7.32 -7.28
CA ASP A 47 9.75 7.28 -7.39
C ASP A 47 10.28 5.86 -7.66
N LEU A 48 9.80 4.86 -6.93
CA LEU A 48 10.13 3.45 -7.20
C LEU A 48 9.71 3.02 -8.62
N ARG A 49 8.53 3.45 -9.08
CA ARG A 49 8.05 3.16 -10.45
C ARG A 49 8.91 3.85 -11.51
N HIS A 50 9.44 5.04 -11.24
CA HIS A 50 10.41 5.69 -12.13
C HIS A 50 11.72 4.90 -12.18
N GLU A 51 12.30 4.51 -11.04
CA GLU A 51 13.53 3.71 -10.99
C GLU A 51 13.37 2.37 -11.75
N GLU A 52 12.23 1.71 -11.57
CA GLU A 52 11.85 0.52 -12.33
C GLU A 52 11.80 0.79 -13.84
N SER A 53 11.14 1.88 -14.26
CA SER A 53 10.99 2.24 -15.68
C SER A 53 12.33 2.54 -16.36
N TYR A 54 13.31 3.04 -15.61
CA TYR A 54 14.67 3.27 -16.10
C TYR A 54 15.57 2.02 -16.00
N GLY A 55 15.06 0.91 -15.46
CA GLY A 55 15.84 -0.32 -15.23
C GLY A 55 16.90 -0.16 -14.13
N ALA A 56 16.79 0.86 -13.29
CA ALA A 56 17.73 1.16 -12.21
C ALA A 56 17.43 0.36 -10.93
N ALA A 57 16.20 -0.13 -10.78
CA ALA A 57 15.77 -0.95 -9.65
C ALA A 57 14.76 -2.04 -10.11
N PRO A 58 14.67 -3.19 -9.41
CA PRO A 58 13.62 -4.16 -9.67
C PRO A 58 12.23 -3.63 -9.27
N HIS A 59 11.19 -4.24 -9.82
CA HIS A 59 9.83 -3.99 -9.37
C HIS A 59 9.64 -4.46 -7.91
N VAL A 60 9.20 -3.56 -7.03
CA VAL A 60 8.83 -3.88 -5.65
C VAL A 60 7.34 -3.60 -5.46
N PRO A 61 6.50 -4.60 -5.08
CA PRO A 61 5.10 -4.36 -4.72
C PRO A 61 4.98 -3.39 -3.55
N VAL A 62 3.99 -2.51 -3.57
CA VAL A 62 3.77 -1.48 -2.56
C VAL A 62 2.40 -1.64 -1.91
N LEU A 63 2.40 -1.78 -0.58
CA LEU A 63 1.23 -1.68 0.29
C LEU A 63 1.20 -0.31 0.97
N MET A 64 0.20 0.53 0.65
CA MET A 64 0.03 1.83 1.30
C MET A 64 -0.89 1.79 2.51
N LEU A 65 -0.49 2.45 3.60
CA LEU A 65 -1.34 2.68 4.77
C LEU A 65 -1.92 4.10 4.69
N LEU A 66 -3.19 4.18 4.29
CA LEU A 66 -3.87 5.45 4.00
C LEU A 66 -4.57 6.00 5.25
N ASP A 67 -4.59 7.32 5.42
CA ASP A 67 -5.28 7.94 6.55
C ASP A 67 -6.77 8.10 6.30
N ARG A 68 -7.20 8.32 5.05
CA ARG A 68 -8.59 8.59 4.71
C ARG A 68 -9.01 7.89 3.42
N ARG A 69 -10.31 7.64 3.32
CA ARG A 69 -10.95 7.05 2.11
C ARG A 69 -10.66 7.83 0.81
N PRO A 70 -10.68 9.18 0.78
CA PRO A 70 -10.39 9.92 -0.45
C PRO A 70 -8.97 9.71 -0.99
N ASP A 71 -8.02 9.28 -0.15
CA ASP A 71 -6.63 9.07 -0.55
C ASP A 71 -6.48 7.82 -1.46
N VAL A 72 -7.50 6.94 -1.52
CA VAL A 72 -7.53 5.74 -2.37
C VAL A 72 -7.36 6.07 -3.86
N PHE A 73 -7.95 7.18 -4.31
CA PHE A 73 -7.80 7.60 -5.71
C PHE A 73 -6.34 7.94 -6.04
N LEU A 74 -5.64 8.64 -5.13
CA LEU A 74 -4.22 8.94 -5.30
C LEU A 74 -3.36 7.69 -5.19
N ALA A 75 -3.67 6.77 -4.28
CA ALA A 75 -2.94 5.50 -4.13
C ALA A 75 -2.95 4.66 -5.41
N ARG A 76 -4.11 4.59 -6.07
CA ARG A 76 -4.23 3.92 -7.38
C ARG A 76 -3.40 4.62 -8.45
N ARG A 77 -3.40 5.96 -8.45
CA ARG A 77 -2.64 6.79 -9.41
C ARG A 77 -1.13 6.71 -9.21
N SER A 78 -0.64 6.41 -8.00
CA SER A 78 0.79 6.27 -7.72
C SER A 78 1.37 4.93 -8.16
N GLY A 79 0.54 3.98 -8.60
CA GLY A 79 0.98 2.65 -9.03
C GLY A 79 1.22 1.67 -7.86
N ALA A 80 0.52 1.85 -6.73
CA ALA A 80 0.56 0.90 -5.63
C ALA A 80 -0.34 -0.31 -5.92
N GLU A 81 0.16 -1.51 -5.62
CA GLU A 81 -0.54 -2.78 -5.80
C GLU A 81 -1.58 -3.04 -4.70
N GLY A 82 -1.45 -2.39 -3.55
CA GLY A 82 -2.50 -2.42 -2.55
C GLY A 82 -2.50 -1.28 -1.56
N PHE A 83 -3.61 -1.15 -0.85
CA PHE A 83 -3.78 -0.17 0.21
C PHE A 83 -4.72 -0.66 1.32
N VAL A 84 -4.47 -0.18 2.53
CA VAL A 84 -5.33 -0.37 3.72
C VAL A 84 -5.64 1.00 4.30
N VAL A 85 -6.92 1.29 4.54
CA VAL A 85 -7.34 2.55 5.15
C VAL A 85 -7.38 2.39 6.67
N LYS A 86 -6.70 3.31 7.37
CA LYS A 86 -6.68 3.40 8.82
C LYS A 86 -8.11 3.61 9.37
N PRO A 87 -8.44 3.09 10.57
CA PRO A 87 -7.54 2.42 11.53
C PRO A 87 -7.09 1.04 11.06
N LEU A 88 -5.85 0.63 11.37
CA LEU A 88 -5.30 -0.65 10.92
C LEU A 88 -5.91 -1.82 11.68
N ASP A 89 -6.32 -2.86 10.95
CA ASP A 89 -6.70 -4.15 11.52
C ASP A 89 -5.63 -5.20 11.16
N PRO A 90 -5.07 -5.94 12.14
CA PRO A 90 -3.99 -6.91 11.87
C PRO A 90 -4.37 -8.00 10.87
N LEU A 91 -5.65 -8.41 10.82
CA LEU A 91 -6.10 -9.42 9.87
C LEU A 91 -6.16 -8.85 8.45
N ARG A 92 -6.64 -7.62 8.26
CA ARG A 92 -6.62 -6.93 6.96
C ARG A 92 -5.20 -6.69 6.46
N VAL A 93 -4.30 -6.19 7.31
CA VAL A 93 -2.89 -6.00 6.92
C VAL A 93 -2.24 -7.33 6.52
N ARG A 94 -2.45 -8.40 7.29
CA ARG A 94 -1.91 -9.72 6.95
C ARG A 94 -2.48 -10.28 5.63
N ARG A 95 -3.76 -10.05 5.36
CA ARG A 95 -4.38 -10.44 4.08
C ARG A 95 -3.76 -9.66 2.92
N ALA A 96 -3.57 -8.36 3.08
CA ALA A 96 -2.94 -7.50 2.08
C ALA A 96 -1.50 -7.94 1.78
N VAL A 97 -0.66 -8.09 2.81
CA VAL A 97 0.72 -8.56 2.67
C VAL A 97 0.78 -9.89 1.93
N ARG A 98 -0.05 -10.86 2.34
CA ARG A 98 -0.10 -12.18 1.68
C ARG A 98 -0.58 -12.12 0.24
N ALA A 99 -1.48 -11.21 -0.11
CA ALA A 99 -1.96 -11.04 -1.48
C ALA A 99 -0.83 -10.50 -2.37
N LEU A 100 -0.17 -9.43 -1.92
CA LEU A 100 0.91 -8.80 -2.68
C LEU A 100 2.12 -9.72 -2.85
N LEU A 101 2.50 -10.49 -1.83
CA LEU A 101 3.57 -11.51 -1.95
C LEU A 101 3.23 -12.65 -2.92
N ARG A 102 1.93 -12.86 -3.26
CA ARG A 102 1.51 -13.78 -4.33
C ARG A 102 1.40 -13.10 -5.70
N GLY A 103 1.74 -11.81 -5.81
CA GLY A 103 1.54 -11.02 -7.03
C GLY A 103 0.09 -10.60 -7.28
N GLU A 104 -0.76 -10.65 -6.25
CA GLU A 104 -2.15 -10.22 -6.33
C GLU A 104 -2.30 -8.78 -5.81
N GLY A 105 -3.23 -8.01 -6.38
CA GLY A 105 -3.59 -6.70 -5.82
C GLY A 105 -4.46 -6.82 -4.55
N TYR A 106 -4.44 -5.79 -3.71
CA TYR A 106 -5.30 -5.74 -2.52
C TYR A 106 -5.95 -4.36 -2.35
N GLU A 107 -7.28 -4.32 -2.44
CA GLU A 107 -8.05 -3.12 -2.11
C GLU A 107 -8.89 -3.35 -0.86
N ASP A 108 -8.71 -2.51 0.15
CA ASP A 108 -9.44 -2.61 1.41
C ASP A 108 -10.89 -2.10 1.29
N ASP A 109 -11.87 -3.00 1.21
CA ASP A 109 -13.29 -2.64 1.07
C ASP A 109 -13.83 -1.65 2.13
N ALA A 110 -13.14 -1.45 3.27
CA ALA A 110 -13.52 -0.46 4.28
C ALA A 110 -13.58 0.99 3.77
N TRP A 111 -12.96 1.29 2.61
CA TRP A 111 -13.11 2.61 1.99
C TRP A 111 -14.47 2.83 1.33
N ARG A 112 -15.20 1.76 1.00
CA ARG A 112 -16.49 1.88 0.31
C ARG A 112 -17.53 2.50 1.24
N PRO A 113 -18.34 3.45 0.74
CA PRO A 113 -19.47 3.95 1.51
C PRO A 113 -20.44 2.80 1.81
N ALA A 114 -21.01 2.81 3.03
CA ALA A 114 -22.05 1.86 3.38
C ALA A 114 -23.21 1.97 2.39
N THR A 115 -23.58 0.86 1.77
CA THR A 115 -24.72 0.82 0.87
C THR A 115 -26.00 0.85 1.70
N VAL A 116 -26.74 1.97 1.63
CA VAL A 116 -28.08 2.05 2.19
C VAL A 116 -29.06 1.53 1.15
N ARG A 117 -29.79 0.47 1.48
CA ARG A 117 -30.92 0.04 0.64
C ARG A 117 -32.04 1.06 0.80
N VAL A 118 -32.38 1.74 -0.30
CA VAL A 118 -33.61 2.55 -0.36
C VAL A 118 -34.75 1.59 -0.66
N ALA A 119 -35.77 1.55 0.19
CA ALA A 119 -36.99 0.80 -0.10
C ALA A 119 -37.62 1.34 -1.39
N ALA A 120 -38.10 0.45 -2.26
CA ALA A 120 -38.79 0.87 -3.48
C ALA A 120 -39.96 1.80 -3.11
N PRO A 121 -40.20 2.88 -3.88
CA PRO A 121 -41.32 3.77 -3.60
C PRO A 121 -42.62 2.95 -3.63
N THR A 122 -43.46 3.09 -2.59
CA THR A 122 -44.78 2.48 -2.57
C THR A 122 -45.58 3.04 -3.75
N PRO A 123 -46.13 2.19 -4.64
CA PRO A 123 -47.01 2.67 -5.70
C PRO A 123 -48.24 3.35 -5.09
N GLN A 124 -48.60 4.51 -5.63
CA GLN A 124 -49.84 5.23 -5.30
C GLN A 124 -51.05 4.55 -5.94
#